data_AF-A0A9W3BVW7-F1
#
_entry.id   AF-A0A9W3BVW7-F1
#
_cell.length_a   1.000
_cell.length_b   1.000
_cell.length_c   1.000
_cell.angle_alpha   90.00
_cell.angle_beta   90.00
_cell.angle_gamma   90.00
#
_symmetry.space_group_name_H-M   'P 1'
#
loop_
_entity.id
_entity.type
_entity.pdbx_description
1 polymer ?
#
loop_
_entity_poly.entity_id
_entity_poly.type
_entity_poly.pdbx_seq_one_letter_code
_entity_poly.pdbx_strand_id
1 'polypeptide(L)'
;MNKAPSMDRDSMVEVKNRFKKMSVVPDENCFANAILNLKEHQKPAIVIRNTSFCDVRFSYLRKLRLARSCIQAKLSTVIQEFKIINEPVCIDYFEHYFDDLDLALVQLKYARQLLMKIARYFIQLMEKDDCKTLDRCKYLKVNAVGCMYTIAMRCLPILAYIEKVRQHMLAQDVDDVIPDFVLAKKDCTIPHLSAFEVEKATDFVHQDTLRWFEELEEKHGFRLHDSAHKLHDSCKHEEHPLAA
;
A
#
# COMPACT_ATOMS: atom_id res chain seq x y z
N MET A 1 5.05 38.39 -22.06
CA MET A 1 3.96 37.89 -21.19
C MET A 1 3.28 36.79 -21.96
N ASN A 2 3.62 35.53 -21.68
CA ASN A 2 2.99 34.40 -22.36
C ASN A 2 1.58 34.26 -21.77
N LYS A 3 0.57 34.30 -22.63
CA LYS A 3 -0.83 34.07 -22.25
C LYS A 3 -0.91 32.71 -21.57
N ALA A 4 -1.59 32.64 -20.42
CA ALA A 4 -1.80 31.37 -19.73
C ALA A 4 -2.43 30.36 -20.71
N PRO A 5 -1.93 29.11 -20.79
CA PRO A 5 -2.51 28.10 -21.67
C PRO A 5 -3.97 27.90 -21.28
N SER A 6 -4.86 28.16 -22.23
CA SER A 6 -6.31 28.01 -22.06
C SER A 6 -6.75 26.79 -22.87
N MET A 7 -7.21 25.75 -22.19
CA MET A 7 -7.94 24.67 -22.84
C MET A 7 -9.25 25.21 -23.43
N ASP A 8 -9.66 24.65 -24.57
CA ASP A 8 -10.98 24.93 -25.13
C ASP A 8 -12.10 24.55 -24.14
N ARG A 9 -13.24 25.27 -24.19
CA ARG A 9 -14.34 25.08 -23.25
C ARG A 9 -14.95 23.68 -23.33
N ASP A 10 -15.10 23.12 -24.52
CA ASP A 10 -15.69 21.80 -24.69
C ASP A 10 -14.76 20.71 -24.12
N SER A 11 -13.46 20.86 -24.36
CA SER A 11 -12.42 19.99 -23.77
C SER A 11 -12.41 20.07 -22.24
N MET A 12 -12.54 21.27 -21.66
CA MET A 12 -12.61 21.45 -20.21
C MET A 12 -13.85 20.79 -19.60
N VAL A 13 -15.02 20.90 -20.26
CA VAL A 13 -16.25 20.23 -19.83
C VAL A 13 -16.11 18.72 -19.84
N GLU A 14 -15.48 18.15 -20.87
CA GLU A 14 -15.20 16.71 -20.96
C GLU A 14 -14.29 16.24 -19.81
N VAL A 15 -13.18 16.95 -19.58
CA VAL A 15 -12.25 16.64 -18.50
C VAL A 15 -12.96 16.71 -17.15
N LYS A 16 -13.72 17.78 -16.87
CA LYS A 16 -14.51 17.92 -15.63
C LYS A 16 -15.47 16.74 -15.43
N ASN A 17 -16.13 16.27 -16.49
CA ASN A 17 -17.03 15.11 -16.42
C ASN A 17 -16.29 13.80 -16.11
N ARG A 18 -15.03 13.65 -16.50
CA ARG A 18 -14.19 12.50 -16.13
C ARG A 18 -13.72 12.59 -14.68
N PHE A 19 -13.33 13.78 -14.20
CA PHE A 19 -12.99 14.01 -12.79
C PHE A 19 -14.18 13.74 -11.85
N LYS A 20 -15.42 14.04 -12.28
CA LYS A 20 -16.65 13.68 -11.54
C LYS A 20 -16.85 12.17 -11.36
N LYS A 21 -16.31 11.34 -12.27
CA LYS A 21 -16.41 9.88 -12.21
C LYS A 21 -15.28 9.23 -11.41
N MET A 22 -14.24 9.99 -11.06
CA MET A 22 -13.12 9.47 -10.26
C MET A 22 -13.56 9.18 -8.83
N SER A 23 -12.97 8.13 -8.26
CA SER A 23 -13.12 7.83 -6.84
C SER A 23 -12.50 8.92 -5.96
N VAL A 24 -13.00 9.04 -4.73
CA VAL A 24 -12.37 9.89 -3.70
C VAL A 24 -10.99 9.31 -3.39
N VAL A 25 -9.97 10.17 -3.35
CA VAL A 25 -8.61 9.74 -3.06
C VAL A 25 -8.54 9.16 -1.63
N PRO A 26 -7.86 8.01 -1.41
CA PRO A 26 -7.79 7.36 -0.10
C PRO A 26 -7.18 8.25 0.99
N ASP A 27 -7.82 8.27 2.16
CA ASP A 27 -7.31 8.87 3.40
C ASP A 27 -6.70 7.82 4.34
N GLU A 28 -6.25 8.24 5.53
CA GLU A 28 -5.70 7.35 6.56
C GLU A 28 -6.67 6.22 6.93
N ASN A 29 -7.95 6.56 7.15
CA ASN A 29 -8.99 5.61 7.51
C ASN A 29 -9.20 4.57 6.42
N CYS A 30 -9.11 4.95 5.15
CA CYS A 30 -9.22 4.02 4.03
C CYS A 30 -8.16 2.92 4.08
N PHE A 31 -6.92 3.24 4.47
CA PHE A 31 -5.86 2.24 4.61
C PHE A 31 -6.03 1.38 5.87
N ALA A 32 -6.39 1.98 7.00
CA ALA A 32 -6.67 1.22 8.23
C ALA A 32 -7.84 0.24 8.01
N ASN A 33 -8.94 0.72 7.42
CA ASN A 33 -10.10 -0.07 7.07
C ASN A 33 -9.79 -1.13 6.02
N ALA A 34 -8.87 -0.88 5.08
CA ALA A 34 -8.47 -1.89 4.11
C ALA A 34 -7.81 -3.10 4.78
N ILE A 35 -7.12 -2.90 5.90
CA ILE A 35 -6.55 -4.00 6.70
C ILE A 35 -7.58 -4.60 7.64
N LEU A 36 -8.35 -3.79 8.38
CA LEU A 36 -9.36 -4.29 9.32
C LEU A 36 -10.48 -5.10 8.65
N ASN A 37 -10.87 -4.72 7.43
CA ASN A 37 -11.93 -5.40 6.68
C ASN A 37 -11.44 -6.63 5.90
N LEU A 38 -10.19 -7.05 6.05
CA LEU A 38 -9.77 -8.34 5.50
C LEU A 38 -10.69 -9.43 6.08
N LYS A 39 -11.28 -10.26 5.20
CA LYS A 39 -12.27 -11.30 5.57
C LYS A 39 -11.81 -12.25 6.68
N GLU A 40 -10.50 -12.31 6.93
CA GLU A 40 -9.89 -13.05 8.04
C GLU A 40 -10.11 -12.42 9.42
N HIS A 41 -10.18 -11.09 9.55
CA HIS A 41 -10.54 -10.42 10.81
C HIS A 41 -12.04 -10.51 11.12
N GLN A 42 -12.85 -10.86 10.13
CA GLN A 42 -14.28 -11.13 10.28
C GLN A 42 -14.57 -12.58 10.75
N LYS A 43 -13.54 -13.44 10.80
CA LYS A 43 -13.67 -14.83 11.25
C LYS A 43 -12.97 -15.01 12.60
N PRO A 44 -13.53 -15.83 13.52
CA PRO A 44 -12.87 -16.12 14.79
C PRO A 44 -11.55 -16.88 14.58
N ALA A 45 -10.62 -16.70 15.52
CA ALA A 45 -9.31 -17.35 15.54
C ALA A 45 -9.43 -18.88 15.34
N ILE A 46 -8.68 -19.43 14.38
CA ILE A 46 -8.65 -20.87 14.14
C ILE A 46 -7.73 -21.51 15.19
N VAL A 47 -8.28 -22.43 16.00
CA VAL A 47 -7.52 -23.25 16.95
C VAL A 47 -6.91 -24.42 16.20
N ILE A 48 -5.59 -24.47 16.14
CA ILE A 48 -4.86 -25.55 15.46
C ILE A 48 -4.84 -26.79 16.36
N ARG A 49 -5.48 -27.88 15.92
CA ARG A 49 -5.45 -29.18 16.63
C ARG A 49 -4.63 -30.23 15.89
N ASN A 50 -4.85 -30.38 14.58
CA ASN A 50 -4.20 -31.39 13.72
C ASN A 50 -3.67 -30.80 12.39
N THR A 51 -3.50 -29.48 12.31
CA THR A 51 -3.06 -28.80 11.09
C THR A 51 -1.53 -28.87 10.96
N SER A 52 -1.03 -29.18 9.77
CA SER A 52 0.42 -29.19 9.54
C SER A 52 0.99 -27.77 9.66
N PHE A 53 2.25 -27.65 10.07
CA PHE A 53 2.92 -26.34 10.08
C PHE A 53 2.95 -25.70 8.68
N CYS A 54 3.08 -26.53 7.63
CA CYS A 54 3.03 -26.11 6.25
C CYS A 54 1.74 -25.35 5.90
N ASP A 55 0.58 -25.86 6.32
CA ASP A 55 -0.72 -25.23 6.04
C ASP A 55 -0.85 -23.91 6.80
N VAL A 56 -0.34 -23.85 8.03
CA VAL A 56 -0.30 -22.64 8.85
C VAL A 56 0.56 -21.58 8.15
N ARG A 57 1.78 -21.95 7.75
CA ARG A 57 2.70 -21.09 6.99
C ARG A 57 2.06 -20.59 5.70
N PHE A 58 1.46 -21.48 4.91
CA PHE A 58 0.77 -21.13 3.68
C PHE A 58 -0.39 -20.15 3.93
N SER A 59 -1.11 -20.32 5.03
CA SER A 59 -2.14 -19.37 5.45
C SER A 59 -1.54 -17.99 5.66
N TYR A 60 -0.50 -17.83 6.49
CA TYR A 60 0.16 -16.53 6.73
C TYR A 60 0.70 -15.88 5.46
N LEU A 61 1.30 -16.67 4.55
CA LEU A 61 1.74 -16.19 3.25
C LEU A 61 0.56 -15.62 2.44
N ARG A 62 -0.59 -16.29 2.44
CA ARG A 62 -1.81 -15.79 1.79
C ARG A 62 -2.31 -14.50 2.44
N LYS A 63 -2.31 -14.41 3.77
CA LYS A 63 -2.71 -13.20 4.52
C LYS A 63 -1.84 -12.00 4.15
N LEU A 64 -0.52 -12.19 4.16
CA LEU A 64 0.45 -11.15 3.81
C LEU A 64 0.26 -10.69 2.35
N ARG A 65 0.09 -11.63 1.40
CA ARG A 65 -0.18 -11.31 -0.02
C ARG A 65 -1.48 -10.54 -0.19
N LEU A 66 -2.51 -10.84 0.61
CA LEU A 66 -3.80 -10.16 0.59
C LEU A 66 -3.68 -8.72 1.12
N ALA A 67 -3.05 -8.54 2.29
CA ALA A 67 -2.81 -7.23 2.89
C ALA A 67 -2.06 -6.29 1.93
N ARG A 68 -0.98 -6.79 1.29
CA ARG A 68 -0.28 -6.06 0.22
C ARG A 68 -1.24 -5.65 -0.89
N SER A 69 -2.01 -6.58 -1.45
CA SER A 69 -2.91 -6.33 -2.57
C SER A 69 -3.96 -5.27 -2.23
N CYS A 70 -4.48 -5.25 -1.00
CA CYS A 70 -5.45 -4.25 -0.54
C CYS A 70 -4.86 -2.83 -0.51
N ILE A 71 -3.68 -2.64 0.09
CA ILE A 71 -3.00 -1.33 0.11
C ILE A 71 -2.62 -0.92 -1.32
N GLN A 72 -2.03 -1.84 -2.09
CA GLN A 72 -1.60 -1.59 -3.46
C GLN A 72 -2.76 -1.23 -4.40
N ALA A 73 -3.94 -1.83 -4.20
CA ALA A 73 -5.13 -1.53 -4.99
C ALA A 73 -5.54 -0.06 -4.82
N LYS A 74 -5.57 0.44 -3.57
CA LYS A 74 -5.89 1.85 -3.27
C LYS A 74 -4.98 2.82 -4.01
N LEU A 75 -3.66 2.61 -3.94
CA LEU A 75 -2.70 3.44 -4.67
C LEU A 75 -2.84 3.30 -6.19
N SER A 76 -3.11 2.09 -6.68
CA SER A 76 -3.24 1.83 -8.12
C SER A 76 -4.47 2.48 -8.73
N THR A 77 -5.58 2.53 -7.99
CA THR A 77 -6.80 3.24 -8.42
C THR A 77 -6.49 4.70 -8.68
N VAL A 78 -5.86 5.41 -7.73
CA VAL A 78 -5.48 6.82 -7.89
C VAL A 78 -4.56 7.02 -9.10
N ILE A 79 -3.51 6.21 -9.23
CA ILE A 79 -2.55 6.30 -10.36
C ILE A 79 -3.26 6.08 -11.71
N GLN A 80 -4.28 5.21 -11.76
CA GLN A 80 -5.00 4.92 -12.99
C GLN A 80 -5.98 6.04 -13.36
N GLU A 81 -6.72 6.57 -12.39
CA GLU A 81 -7.70 7.63 -12.61
C GLU A 81 -7.03 8.93 -13.08
N PHE A 82 -5.86 9.26 -12.52
CA PHE A 82 -5.11 10.46 -12.88
C PHE A 82 -4.32 10.35 -14.20
N LYS A 83 -4.45 9.26 -14.97
CA LYS A 83 -3.79 9.17 -16.29
C LYS A 83 -4.24 10.25 -17.28
N ILE A 84 -5.45 10.79 -17.10
CA ILE A 84 -6.05 11.84 -17.94
C ILE A 84 -5.13 13.06 -18.13
N ILE A 85 -4.29 13.39 -17.15
CA ILE A 85 -3.41 14.56 -17.22
C ILE A 85 -2.34 14.43 -18.31
N ASN A 86 -2.03 13.20 -18.73
CA ASN A 86 -1.04 12.91 -19.78
C ASN A 86 -1.64 12.96 -21.18
N GLU A 87 -2.93 13.32 -21.31
CA GLU A 87 -3.57 13.49 -22.61
C GLU A 87 -3.14 14.82 -23.22
N PRO A 88 -2.78 14.89 -24.52
CA PRO A 88 -2.16 16.09 -25.12
C PRO A 88 -2.92 17.40 -24.88
N VAL A 89 -4.26 17.35 -24.78
CA VAL A 89 -5.12 18.51 -24.54
C VAL A 89 -5.00 19.05 -23.11
N CYS A 90 -4.59 18.21 -22.16
CA CYS A 90 -4.52 18.51 -20.73
C CYS A 90 -3.11 18.94 -20.29
N ILE A 91 -2.05 18.50 -20.99
CA ILE A 91 -0.65 18.63 -20.55
C ILE A 91 -0.32 20.09 -20.22
N ASP A 92 -0.49 21.01 -21.17
CA ASP A 92 -0.12 22.43 -21.00
C ASP A 92 -0.84 23.08 -19.80
N TYR A 93 -2.07 22.65 -19.53
CA TYR A 93 -2.85 23.16 -18.40
C TYR A 93 -2.31 22.63 -17.07
N PHE A 94 -2.14 21.30 -16.93
CA PHE A 94 -1.65 20.73 -15.68
C PHE A 94 -0.19 21.10 -15.40
N GLU A 95 0.67 21.22 -16.41
CA GLU A 95 2.05 21.69 -16.23
C GLU A 95 2.11 23.14 -15.75
N HIS A 96 1.16 23.99 -16.16
CA HIS A 96 1.13 25.40 -15.76
C HIS A 96 0.55 25.61 -14.35
N TYR A 97 -0.51 24.88 -13.99
CA TYR A 97 -1.25 25.10 -12.74
C TYR A 97 -0.91 24.09 -11.62
N PHE A 98 -0.31 22.94 -11.96
CA PHE A 98 -0.07 21.81 -11.07
C PHE A 98 1.27 21.09 -11.39
N ASP A 99 2.36 21.85 -11.50
CA ASP A 99 3.70 21.36 -11.83
C ASP A 99 4.17 20.17 -10.96
N ASP A 100 3.80 20.12 -9.69
CA ASP A 100 4.16 19.03 -8.77
C ASP A 100 3.31 17.73 -8.93
N LEU A 101 2.28 17.73 -9.78
CA LEU A 101 1.36 16.58 -9.93
C LEU A 101 2.03 15.35 -10.52
N ASP A 102 2.89 15.52 -11.51
CA ASP A 102 3.62 14.39 -12.11
C ASP A 102 4.59 13.77 -11.11
N LEU A 103 5.30 14.60 -10.34
CA LEU A 103 6.20 14.13 -9.30
C LEU A 103 5.42 13.37 -8.21
N ALA A 104 4.27 13.88 -7.78
CA ALA A 104 3.38 13.20 -6.85
C ALA A 104 2.96 11.80 -7.35
N LEU A 105 2.55 11.69 -8.62
CA LEU A 105 2.17 10.40 -9.21
C LEU A 105 3.34 9.44 -9.38
N VAL A 106 4.53 9.96 -9.70
CA VAL A 106 5.78 9.19 -9.75
C VAL A 106 6.12 8.62 -8.38
N GLN A 107 6.01 9.42 -7.31
CA GLN A 107 6.22 8.95 -5.94
C GLN A 107 5.22 7.85 -5.57
N LEU A 108 3.92 7.98 -5.88
CA LEU A 108 2.96 6.90 -5.65
C LEU A 108 3.30 5.61 -6.41
N LYS A 109 3.81 5.71 -7.65
CA LYS A 109 4.30 4.55 -8.42
C LYS A 109 5.49 3.88 -7.72
N TYR A 110 6.42 4.66 -7.16
CA TYR A 110 7.52 4.13 -6.36
C TYR A 110 7.05 3.47 -5.07
N ALA A 111 6.12 4.09 -4.33
CA ALA A 111 5.50 3.52 -3.13
C ALA A 111 4.94 2.12 -3.42
N ARG A 112 4.20 2.00 -4.52
CA ARG A 112 3.61 0.74 -4.97
C ARG A 112 4.66 -0.34 -5.24
N GLN A 113 5.76 0.01 -5.89
CA GLN A 113 6.87 -0.91 -6.14
C GLN A 113 7.58 -1.31 -4.84
N LEU A 114 7.72 -0.38 -3.90
CA LEU A 114 8.31 -0.61 -2.59
C LEU A 114 7.49 -1.60 -1.77
N LEU A 115 6.16 -1.47 -1.76
CA LEU A 115 5.25 -2.45 -1.14
C LEU A 115 5.49 -3.87 -1.70
N MET A 116 5.69 -4.01 -3.01
CA MET A 116 6.00 -5.30 -3.64
C MET A 116 7.37 -5.83 -3.23
N LYS A 117 8.37 -4.98 -3.00
CA LYS A 117 9.70 -5.40 -2.51
C LYS A 117 9.62 -5.88 -1.06
N ILE A 118 8.98 -5.12 -0.18
CA ILE A 118 8.78 -5.46 1.23
C ILE A 118 8.08 -6.81 1.36
N ALA A 119 6.95 -6.99 0.67
CA ALA A 119 6.22 -8.24 0.75
C ALA A 119 7.03 -9.44 0.24
N ARG A 120 7.78 -9.28 -0.86
CA ARG A 120 8.64 -10.36 -1.38
C ARG A 120 9.72 -10.76 -0.38
N TYR A 121 10.36 -9.78 0.25
CA TYR A 121 11.36 -10.03 1.29
C TYR A 121 10.80 -10.85 2.45
N PHE A 122 9.66 -10.42 3.03
CA PHE A 122 9.05 -11.15 4.14
C PHE A 122 8.49 -12.52 3.73
N ILE A 123 7.98 -12.69 2.51
CA ILE A 123 7.58 -13.99 1.96
C ILE A 123 8.79 -14.93 1.91
N GLN A 124 9.92 -14.46 1.38
CA GLN A 124 11.16 -15.25 1.35
C GLN A 124 11.63 -15.61 2.76
N LEU A 125 11.57 -14.68 3.73
CA LEU A 125 11.89 -14.98 5.12
C LEU A 125 10.96 -16.03 5.75
N MET A 126 9.68 -16.05 5.39
CA MET A 126 8.75 -17.07 5.87
C MET A 126 8.99 -18.44 5.22
N GLU A 127 9.42 -18.46 3.95
CA GLU A 127 9.67 -19.68 3.18
C GLU A 127 11.00 -20.36 3.53
N LYS A 128 11.97 -19.62 4.10
CA LYS A 128 13.22 -20.19 4.63
C LYS A 128 12.98 -21.24 5.72
N ASP A 129 13.88 -22.21 5.78
CA ASP A 129 13.81 -23.36 6.70
C ASP A 129 13.92 -22.98 8.19
N ASP A 130 14.34 -21.76 8.54
CA ASP A 130 14.43 -21.27 9.92
C ASP A 130 13.07 -20.87 10.51
N CYS A 131 12.07 -20.62 9.67
CA CYS A 131 10.71 -20.27 10.09
C CYS A 131 9.90 -21.54 10.41
N LYS A 132 10.12 -22.14 11.59
CA LYS A 132 9.43 -23.39 12.01
C LYS A 132 8.37 -23.23 13.10
N THR A 133 8.17 -22.01 13.60
CA THR A 133 7.27 -21.74 14.73
C THR A 133 6.14 -20.81 14.34
N LEU A 134 4.98 -20.99 14.98
CA LEU A 134 3.82 -20.13 14.79
C LEU A 134 4.16 -18.67 15.14
N ASP A 135 4.89 -18.46 16.24
CA ASP A 135 5.25 -17.13 16.72
C ASP A 135 6.16 -16.41 15.73
N ARG A 136 7.06 -17.13 15.05
CA ARG A 136 7.88 -16.56 13.98
C ARG A 136 7.03 -16.12 12.78
N CYS A 137 6.06 -16.93 12.35
CA CYS A 137 5.13 -16.55 11.29
C CYS A 137 4.29 -15.32 11.68
N LYS A 138 3.78 -15.27 12.91
CA LYS A 138 3.05 -14.10 13.44
C LYS A 138 3.91 -12.85 13.42
N TYR A 139 5.11 -12.93 13.99
CA TYR A 139 6.06 -11.83 14.02
C TYR A 139 6.36 -11.30 12.62
N LEU A 140 6.71 -12.18 11.68
CA LEU A 140 7.01 -11.80 10.30
C LEU A 140 5.80 -11.18 9.59
N LYS A 141 4.58 -11.68 9.84
CA LYS A 141 3.36 -11.10 9.27
C LYS A 141 3.12 -9.69 9.81
N VAL A 142 3.15 -9.53 11.13
CA VAL A 142 2.94 -8.24 11.82
C VAL A 142 3.93 -7.20 11.32
N ASN A 143 5.22 -7.55 11.28
CA ASN A 143 6.26 -6.65 10.78
C ASN A 143 6.06 -6.30 9.31
N ALA A 144 5.76 -7.27 8.45
CA ALA A 144 5.51 -7.02 7.03
C ALA A 144 4.35 -6.04 6.81
N VAL A 145 3.23 -6.26 7.50
CA VAL A 145 2.04 -5.41 7.40
C VAL A 145 2.31 -4.02 7.99
N GLY A 146 3.01 -3.94 9.13
CA GLY A 146 3.44 -2.68 9.74
C GLY A 146 4.32 -1.84 8.82
N CYS A 147 5.30 -2.45 8.16
CA CYS A 147 6.14 -1.80 7.15
C CYS A 147 5.31 -1.28 5.97
N MET A 148 4.44 -2.13 5.41
CA MET A 148 3.59 -1.75 4.28
C MET A 148 2.62 -0.62 4.62
N TYR A 149 2.02 -0.67 5.81
CA TYR A 149 1.12 0.37 6.31
C TYR A 149 1.87 1.69 6.53
N THR A 150 3.07 1.65 7.11
CA THR A 150 3.90 2.85 7.30
C THR A 150 4.24 3.54 5.97
N ILE A 151 4.56 2.77 4.92
CA ILE A 151 4.74 3.33 3.57
C ILE A 151 3.46 3.99 3.05
N ALA A 152 2.29 3.39 3.29
CA ALA A 152 1.02 4.01 2.92
C ALA A 152 0.78 5.32 3.67
N MET A 153 1.10 5.38 4.97
CA MET A 153 0.98 6.60 5.78
C MET A 153 1.90 7.72 5.29
N ARG A 154 3.12 7.38 4.84
CA ARG A 154 4.03 8.36 4.21
C ARG A 154 3.50 8.92 2.89
N CYS A 155 2.54 8.24 2.24
CA CYS A 155 1.90 8.75 1.03
C CYS A 155 0.77 9.75 1.31
N LEU A 156 0.32 9.91 2.57
CA LEU A 156 -0.83 10.76 2.90
C LEU A 156 -0.69 12.23 2.46
N PRO A 157 0.46 12.91 2.63
CA PRO A 157 0.60 14.28 2.14
C PRO A 157 0.47 14.38 0.62
N ILE A 158 1.02 13.39 -0.10
CA ILE A 158 0.96 13.30 -1.57
C ILE A 158 -0.49 13.06 -2.02
N LEU A 159 -1.20 12.15 -1.36
CA LEU A 159 -2.62 11.86 -1.63
C LEU A 159 -3.51 13.07 -1.32
N ALA A 160 -3.23 13.80 -0.24
CA ALA A 160 -3.97 15.02 0.10
C ALA A 160 -3.81 16.10 -0.96
N TYR A 161 -2.62 16.24 -1.56
CA TYR A 161 -2.42 17.14 -2.70
C TYR A 161 -3.22 16.71 -3.93
N ILE A 162 -3.12 15.44 -4.31
CA ILE A 162 -3.87 14.89 -5.46
C ILE A 162 -5.39 15.09 -5.26
N GLU A 163 -5.89 14.92 -4.03
CA GLU A 163 -7.29 15.19 -3.71
C GLU A 163 -7.65 16.68 -3.89
N LYS A 164 -6.78 17.61 -3.47
CA LYS A 164 -7.00 19.04 -3.72
C LYS A 164 -7.07 19.35 -5.22
N VAL A 165 -6.19 18.77 -6.03
CA VAL A 165 -6.27 18.89 -7.50
C VAL A 165 -7.59 18.35 -8.03
N ARG A 166 -8.00 17.17 -7.56
CA ARG A 166 -9.30 16.56 -7.93
C ARG A 166 -10.45 17.52 -7.62
N GLN A 167 -10.46 18.09 -6.42
CA GLN A 167 -11.50 19.02 -5.96
C GLN A 167 -11.48 20.32 -6.74
N HIS A 168 -10.30 20.86 -7.06
CA HIS A 168 -10.17 22.04 -7.92
C HIS A 168 -10.83 21.80 -9.29
N MET A 169 -10.55 20.66 -9.92
CA MET A 169 -11.16 20.30 -11.22
C MET A 169 -12.68 20.12 -11.14
N LEU A 170 -13.22 19.73 -9.98
CA LEU A 170 -14.66 19.66 -9.76
C LEU A 170 -15.29 21.03 -9.49
N ALA A 171 -14.60 21.86 -8.72
CA ALA A 171 -15.12 23.07 -8.11
C ALA A 171 -15.04 24.31 -8.99
N GLN A 172 -14.38 24.29 -10.16
CA GLN A 172 -14.29 25.43 -11.08
C GLN A 172 -15.66 26.06 -11.43
N ASP A 173 -16.04 26.95 -10.53
CA ASP A 173 -16.93 28.11 -10.43
C ASP A 173 -16.54 28.94 -9.15
N VAL A 174 -15.44 28.61 -8.46
CA VAL A 174 -14.98 29.35 -7.27
C VAL A 174 -13.57 29.87 -7.52
N ASP A 175 -13.47 31.19 -7.64
CA ASP A 175 -12.23 31.94 -7.65
C ASP A 175 -11.36 31.61 -6.42
N ASP A 176 -10.06 31.61 -6.69
CA ASP A 176 -8.93 31.77 -5.79
C ASP A 176 -8.34 30.58 -4.98
N VAL A 177 -7.00 30.57 -5.09
CA VAL A 177 -5.96 29.76 -4.42
C VAL A 177 -5.68 28.40 -5.06
N ILE A 178 -4.78 28.42 -6.06
CA ILE A 178 -3.97 27.26 -6.46
C ILE A 178 -3.23 26.78 -5.20
N PRO A 179 -3.33 25.49 -4.80
CA PRO A 179 -2.64 25.00 -3.63
C PRO A 179 -1.12 25.06 -3.84
N ASP A 180 -0.41 25.89 -3.08
CA ASP A 180 1.03 25.77 -2.89
C ASP A 180 1.31 24.41 -2.23
N PHE A 181 1.66 23.40 -3.02
CA PHE A 181 2.07 22.10 -2.53
C PHE A 181 3.55 21.88 -2.81
N VAL A 182 4.40 22.53 -2.03
CA VAL A 182 5.84 22.30 -2.12
C VAL A 182 6.18 20.90 -1.60
N LEU A 183 6.45 19.96 -2.51
CA LEU A 183 6.97 18.62 -2.23
C LEU A 183 8.28 18.62 -1.40
N ALA A 184 8.95 19.77 -1.27
CA ALA A 184 10.21 19.94 -0.56
C ALA A 184 10.11 19.93 0.98
N LYS A 185 8.94 19.69 1.59
CA LYS A 185 8.88 19.38 3.04
C LYS A 185 9.29 17.92 3.28
N LYS A 186 10.45 17.79 3.93
CA LYS A 186 11.29 16.61 4.25
C LYS A 186 10.65 15.29 4.72
N ASP A 187 9.33 15.18 4.77
CA ASP A 187 8.62 14.02 5.34
C ASP A 187 7.86 13.18 4.30
N CYS A 188 7.82 13.62 3.03
CA CYS A 188 7.14 12.92 1.93
C CYS A 188 8.07 12.00 1.11
N THR A 189 9.38 11.98 1.41
CA THR A 189 10.36 11.24 0.61
C THR A 189 10.16 9.74 0.82
N ILE A 190 9.44 9.12 -0.11
CA ILE A 190 9.36 7.66 -0.18
C ILE A 190 10.78 7.17 -0.46
N PRO A 191 11.34 6.28 0.38
CA PRO A 191 12.72 5.83 0.22
C PRO A 191 12.95 5.31 -1.20
N HIS A 192 13.93 5.87 -1.91
CA HIS A 192 14.23 5.46 -3.28
C HIS A 192 14.66 3.98 -3.31
N LEU A 193 14.18 3.26 -4.33
CA LEU A 193 14.28 1.81 -4.47
C LEU A 193 15.72 1.24 -4.45
N SER A 194 16.73 2.04 -4.77
CA SER A 194 18.14 1.67 -4.83
C SER A 194 18.88 1.86 -3.49
N ALA A 195 18.40 2.75 -2.63
CA ALA A 195 19.00 3.03 -1.31
C ALA A 195 18.24 2.36 -0.16
N PHE A 196 17.05 1.82 -0.42
CA PHE A 196 16.24 1.18 0.62
C PHE A 196 16.67 -0.27 0.86
N GLU A 197 17.39 -0.48 1.96
CA GLU A 197 17.65 -1.80 2.52
C GLU A 197 16.37 -2.33 3.18
N VAL A 198 15.69 -3.26 2.52
CA VAL A 198 14.40 -3.81 2.99
C VAL A 198 14.52 -4.47 4.36
N GLU A 199 15.72 -4.92 4.73
CA GLU A 199 16.01 -5.51 6.04
C GLU A 199 15.87 -4.51 7.19
N LYS A 200 16.16 -3.22 6.94
CA LYS A 200 16.00 -2.13 7.91
C LYS A 200 14.61 -1.50 7.87
N ALA A 201 13.69 -2.04 7.05
CA ALA A 201 12.33 -1.50 6.93
C ALA A 201 11.58 -1.50 8.26
N THR A 202 11.88 -2.46 9.13
CA THR A 202 11.27 -2.60 10.46
C THR A 202 11.58 -1.43 11.37
N ASP A 203 12.77 -0.83 11.24
CA ASP A 203 13.24 0.26 12.11
C ASP A 203 12.47 1.57 11.86
N PHE A 204 11.82 1.68 10.71
CA PHE A 204 11.01 2.84 10.34
C PHE A 204 9.57 2.77 10.81
N VAL A 205 9.12 1.62 11.33
CA VAL A 205 7.73 1.43 11.77
C VAL A 205 7.58 2.00 13.18
N HIS A 206 6.60 2.90 13.35
CA HIS A 206 6.31 3.46 14.67
C HIS A 206 5.87 2.36 15.64
N GLN A 207 6.32 2.43 16.89
CA GLN A 207 6.04 1.40 17.90
C GLN A 207 4.54 1.20 18.13
N ASP A 208 3.75 2.28 18.11
CA ASP A 208 2.29 2.19 18.27
C ASP A 208 1.62 1.47 17.10
N THR A 209 2.13 1.65 15.88
CA THR A 209 1.65 0.94 14.69
C THR A 209 1.92 -0.56 14.81
N LEU A 210 3.10 -0.95 15.29
CA LEU A 210 3.42 -2.36 15.54
C LEU A 210 2.52 -2.94 16.61
N ARG A 211 2.36 -2.25 17.75
CA ARG A 211 1.49 -2.68 18.85
C ARG A 211 0.06 -2.92 18.38
N TRP A 212 -0.48 -2.01 17.58
CA TRP A 212 -1.82 -2.16 17.00
C TRP A 212 -1.95 -3.43 16.15
N PHE A 213 -0.95 -3.75 15.32
CA PHE A 213 -0.97 -4.98 14.52
C PHE A 213 -0.75 -6.25 15.37
N GLU A 214 0.02 -6.17 16.45
CA GLU A 214 0.18 -7.27 17.42
C GLU A 214 -1.15 -7.60 18.10
N GLU A 215 -1.85 -6.59 18.62
CA GLU A 215 -3.18 -6.73 19.24
C GLU A 215 -4.20 -7.33 18.25
N LEU A 216 -4.16 -6.89 16.99
CA LEU A 216 -5.02 -7.42 15.94
C LEU A 216 -4.72 -8.90 15.63
N GLU A 217 -3.45 -9.28 15.63
CA GLU A 217 -3.02 -10.67 15.43
C GLU A 217 -3.36 -11.55 16.65
N GLU A 218 -3.31 -11.03 17.87
CA GLU A 218 -3.70 -11.77 19.06
C GLU A 218 -5.21 -12.08 19.08
N LYS A 219 -6.02 -11.14 18.61
CA LYS A 219 -7.48 -11.26 18.55
C LYS A 219 -7.97 -12.17 17.43
N HIS A 220 -7.35 -12.11 16.25
CA HIS A 220 -7.85 -12.75 15.02
C HIS A 220 -6.90 -13.78 14.39
N GLY A 221 -5.68 -13.91 14.92
CA GLY A 221 -4.67 -14.84 14.45
C GLY A 221 -4.94 -16.30 14.82
N PHE A 222 -4.04 -17.19 14.42
CA PHE A 222 -4.11 -18.59 14.83
C PHE A 222 -3.77 -18.75 16.32
N ARG A 223 -4.46 -19.66 17.00
CA ARG A 223 -4.16 -20.05 18.39
C ARG A 223 -3.72 -21.51 18.42
N LEU A 224 -2.65 -21.80 19.17
CA LEU A 224 -2.29 -23.19 19.47
C LEU A 224 -3.30 -23.75 20.47
N HIS A 225 -3.61 -25.03 20.35
CA HIS A 225 -4.32 -25.75 21.40
C HIS A 225 -3.35 -26.06 22.55
N ASP A 226 -3.77 -25.91 23.81
CA ASP A 226 -2.90 -25.98 25.01
C ASP A 226 -2.09 -27.28 25.14
N SER A 227 -2.49 -28.35 24.45
CA SER A 227 -1.80 -29.65 24.42
C SER A 227 -0.82 -29.86 23.26
N ALA A 228 -0.68 -28.91 22.34
CA ALA A 228 0.19 -29.02 21.15
C ALA A 228 1.47 -28.18 21.32
N HIS A 229 2.47 -28.72 22.04
CA HIS A 229 3.74 -28.02 22.24
C HIS A 229 4.68 -28.00 21.02
N LYS A 230 4.42 -28.80 19.98
CA LYS A 230 5.24 -28.80 18.75
C LYS A 230 4.38 -29.13 17.53
N LEU A 231 4.27 -28.19 16.59
CA LEU A 231 3.81 -28.49 15.24
C LEU A 231 4.93 -29.28 14.55
N HIS A 232 4.61 -30.49 14.06
CA HIS A 232 5.60 -31.30 13.34
C HIS A 232 5.81 -30.72 11.94
N ASP A 233 7.06 -30.40 11.62
CA ASP A 233 7.45 -29.88 10.31
C ASP A 233 7.65 -31.06 9.37
N SER A 234 6.69 -31.29 8.47
CA SER A 234 6.75 -32.33 7.45
C SER A 234 6.86 -31.76 6.03
N CYS A 235 7.21 -30.48 5.88
CA CYS A 235 7.46 -29.87 4.57
C CYS A 235 8.77 -30.40 3.98
N LYS A 236 8.71 -31.55 3.29
CA LYS A 236 9.77 -31.92 2.35
C LYS A 236 9.67 -30.98 1.15
N HIS A 237 10.69 -30.15 0.94
CA HIS A 237 10.92 -29.54 -0.36
C HIS A 237 11.26 -30.68 -1.33
N GLU A 238 10.28 -31.12 -2.13
CA GLU A 238 10.59 -31.91 -3.32
C GLU A 238 11.37 -30.99 -4.27
N GLU A 239 12.69 -31.17 -4.29
CA GLU A 239 13.55 -30.71 -5.36
C GLU A 239 13.05 -31.35 -6.66
N HIS A 240 12.28 -30.59 -7.44
CA HIS A 240 12.08 -30.93 -8.84
C HIS A 240 13.43 -30.80 -9.54
N PRO A 241 13.99 -31.88 -10.12
CA PRO A 241 15.20 -31.76 -10.93
C PRO A 241 14.84 -30.92 -12.16
N LEU A 242 15.63 -29.88 -12.44
CA LEU A 242 15.60 -29.22 -13.74
C LEU A 242 15.84 -30.28 -14.82
N ALA A 243 14.81 -30.58 -15.60
CA ALA A 243 14.97 -31.29 -16.86
C ALA A 243 15.58 -30.31 -17.89
N ALA A 244 16.54 -30.88 -18.63
CA ALA A 244 17.45 -30.30 -19.64
C ALA A 244 16.87 -29.23 -20.58
#